data_AF-A0A355YLY8-F1
#
_entry.id   AF-A0A355YLY8-F1
#
_cell.length_a   1.000
_cell.length_b   1.000
_cell.length_c   1.000
_cell.angle_alpha   90.00
_cell.angle_beta   90.00
_cell.angle_gamma   90.00
#
_symmetry.space_group_name_H-M   'P 1'
#
loop_
_entity.id
_entity.type
_entity.pdbx_description
1 polymer ?
#
loop_
_entity_poly.entity_id
_entity_poly.type
_entity_poly.pdbx_seq_one_letter_code
_entity_poly.pdbx_strand_id
1 'polypeptide(L)'
;TEALKEQIAQLEQQVQSLEEAAVSDSAVTAGDDAQAQPDADTNAADNAQTQPKDAAGDTSKTDAAESGTPSTTRTMEELTGLVDAYVEKAGAASPGGTDTENMESFFNLKQEEKEIDHALDLHEDELERLYRQDTLTRDEYRKLERELEQLEDRLDRAEDDLEYLFGIDD
;
A
#
# COMPACT_ATOMS: atom_id res chain seq x y z
N THR A 1 29.51 7.17 13.64
CA THR A 1 28.74 7.81 14.73
C THR A 1 28.12 9.14 14.33
N GLU A 2 28.34 9.66 13.11
CA GLU A 2 27.59 10.80 12.55
C GLU A 2 26.40 10.35 11.69
N ALA A 3 26.56 9.33 10.84
CA ALA A 3 25.47 8.77 10.03
C ALA A 3 24.25 8.30 10.86
N LEU A 4 24.49 7.69 12.03
CA LEU A 4 23.42 7.27 12.93
C LEU A 4 22.66 8.47 13.53
N LYS A 5 23.34 9.61 13.72
CA LYS A 5 22.71 10.84 14.23
C LYS A 5 21.86 11.50 13.16
N GLU A 6 22.29 11.44 11.90
CA GLU A 6 21.49 11.92 10.77
C GLU A 6 20.23 11.08 10.60
N GLN A 7 20.34 9.76 10.74
CA GLN A 7 19.17 8.87 10.65
C GLN A 7 18.16 9.12 11.78
N ILE A 8 18.63 9.33 13.02
CA ILE A 8 17.76 9.68 14.15
C ILE A 8 17.08 11.04 13.92
N ALA A 9 17.82 12.04 13.44
CA ALA A 9 17.24 13.36 13.15
C ALA A 9 16.17 13.31 12.04
N GLN A 10 16.36 12.43 11.05
CA GLN A 10 15.41 12.22 9.97
C GLN A 10 14.12 11.52 10.46
N LEU A 11 14.25 10.54 11.36
CA LEU A 11 13.10 9.90 11.99
C LEU A 11 12.32 10.88 12.89
N GLU A 12 13.00 11.72 13.67
CA GLU A 12 12.34 12.73 14.52
C GLU A 12 11.51 13.73 13.70
N GLN A 13 12.01 14.14 12.52
CA GLN A 13 11.24 15.02 11.62
C GLN A 13 9.99 14.34 11.03
N GLN A 14 10.06 13.04 10.71
CA GLN A 14 8.89 12.31 10.20
C GLN A 14 7.78 12.19 11.25
N VAL A 15 8.14 11.90 12.50
CA VAL A 15 7.16 11.80 13.60
C VAL A 15 6.46 13.13 13.84
N GLN A 16 7.20 14.24 13.83
CA GLN A 16 6.63 15.57 14.05
C GLN A 16 5.67 16.00 12.92
N SER A 17 6.00 15.66 11.67
CA SER A 17 5.10 15.87 10.52
C SER A 17 3.80 15.09 10.64
N LEU A 18 3.85 13.86 11.16
CA LEU A 18 2.68 13.00 11.32
C LEU A 18 1.77 13.48 12.46
N GLU A 19 2.34 13.99 13.55
CA GLU A 19 1.56 14.59 14.65
C GLU A 19 0.85 15.88 14.21
N GLU A 20 1.49 16.74 13.41
CA GLU A 20 0.85 17.96 12.89
C GLU A 20 -0.27 17.65 11.88
N ALA A 21 -0.14 16.57 11.10
CA ALA A 21 -1.19 16.11 10.20
C ALA A 21 -2.41 15.54 10.95
N ALA A 22 -2.19 14.83 12.07
CA ALA A 22 -3.25 14.23 12.87
C ALA A 22 -4.08 15.26 13.67
N VAL A 23 -3.50 16.42 14.01
CA VAL A 23 -4.21 17.46 14.79
C VAL A 23 -5.09 18.36 13.90
N SER A 24 -4.88 18.36 12.58
CA SER A 24 -5.60 19.25 11.65
C SER A 24 -6.96 18.70 11.17
N ASP A 25 -7.29 17.43 11.43
CA ASP A 25 -8.51 16.78 10.93
C ASP A 25 -9.67 16.70 11.96
N SER A 26 -9.45 17.16 13.20
CA SER A 26 -10.48 17.18 14.26
C SER A 26 -11.05 18.58 14.49
N ALA A 27 -11.63 19.21 13.47
CA ALA A 27 -12.36 20.46 13.68
C ALA A 27 -13.44 20.79 12.63
N VAL A 28 -14.42 19.92 12.36
CA VAL A 28 -15.82 20.35 12.09
C VAL A 28 -16.78 19.16 11.96
N THR A 29 -17.57 18.89 13.00
CA THR A 29 -18.98 18.46 12.84
C THR A 29 -19.79 18.91 14.06
N ALA A 30 -20.40 20.09 13.97
CA ALA A 30 -21.44 20.53 14.88
C ALA A 30 -22.51 21.29 14.09
N GLY A 31 -23.76 20.83 14.21
CA GLY A 31 -24.96 21.36 13.55
C GLY A 31 -25.44 20.41 12.45
N ASP A 32 -26.68 19.95 12.37
CA ASP A 32 -27.91 20.50 12.95
C ASP A 32 -29.00 19.41 12.97
N ASP A 33 -29.78 19.46 14.03
CA ASP A 33 -30.82 18.53 14.47
C ASP A 33 -32.13 18.83 13.70
N ALA A 34 -32.68 17.88 12.93
CA ALA A 34 -34.05 18.04 12.40
C ALA A 34 -34.75 16.72 12.06
N GLN A 35 -35.52 16.25 13.05
CA GLN A 35 -36.86 15.65 12.97
C GLN A 35 -37.10 14.43 12.04
N ALA A 36 -37.25 13.26 12.67
CA ALA A 36 -38.05 12.16 12.15
C ALA A 36 -39.09 11.70 13.18
N GLN A 37 -40.35 12.02 12.93
CA GLN A 37 -41.53 11.23 13.33
C GLN A 37 -42.66 11.60 12.35
N PRO A 38 -43.46 10.61 11.89
CA PRO A 38 -44.62 10.23 12.69
C PRO A 38 -44.95 8.73 12.69
N ASP A 39 -45.53 8.30 13.81
CA ASP A 39 -46.40 7.12 13.92
C ASP A 39 -47.73 7.36 13.18
N ALA A 40 -48.28 6.32 12.54
CA ALA A 40 -49.67 5.87 12.74
C ALA A 40 -50.13 4.85 11.67
N ASP A 41 -50.53 3.70 12.20
CA ASP A 41 -51.49 2.69 11.72
C ASP A 41 -52.70 3.25 10.93
N THR A 42 -53.07 2.63 9.80
CA THR A 42 -54.41 2.02 9.57
C THR A 42 -54.66 1.55 8.12
N ASN A 43 -55.17 0.31 8.06
CA ASN A 43 -55.96 -0.38 7.03
C ASN A 43 -56.55 0.40 5.82
N ALA A 44 -56.47 -0.26 4.65
CA ALA A 44 -57.59 -0.66 3.77
C ALA A 44 -57.41 -0.35 2.25
N ALA A 45 -57.43 -1.44 1.49
CA ALA A 45 -58.24 -1.69 0.30
C ALA A 45 -58.00 -0.95 -1.04
N ASP A 46 -57.71 -1.80 -2.03
CA ASP A 46 -58.39 -1.90 -3.33
C ASP A 46 -57.90 -1.10 -4.57
N ASN A 47 -57.81 -1.88 -5.64
CA ASN A 47 -57.95 -1.58 -7.07
C ASN A 47 -56.86 -0.83 -7.86
N ALA A 48 -56.14 -1.65 -8.64
CA ALA A 48 -56.08 -1.65 -10.10
C ALA A 48 -55.63 -0.39 -10.89
N GLN A 49 -54.51 -0.63 -11.60
CA GLN A 49 -54.36 -0.44 -13.05
C GLN A 49 -54.05 0.98 -13.56
N THR A 50 -52.84 1.17 -14.09
CA THR A 50 -52.58 1.49 -15.52
C THR A 50 -51.07 1.68 -15.79
N GLN A 51 -50.55 0.87 -16.71
CA GLN A 51 -49.28 1.01 -17.46
C GLN A 51 -49.44 2.04 -18.62
N PRO A 52 -48.43 2.31 -19.50
CA PRO A 52 -46.95 2.45 -19.38
C PRO A 52 -46.41 3.67 -20.19
N LYS A 53 -45.07 3.74 -20.40
CA LYS A 53 -44.25 4.53 -21.38
C LYS A 53 -43.62 5.82 -20.79
N ASP A 54 -42.34 6.16 -20.96
CA ASP A 54 -41.35 5.90 -22.01
C ASP A 54 -39.90 5.82 -21.46
N ALA A 55 -39.00 5.30 -22.30
CA ALA A 55 -37.58 5.04 -22.09
C ALA A 55 -36.69 6.26 -21.83
N ALA A 56 -35.61 6.08 -21.06
CA ALA A 56 -34.21 6.19 -21.55
C ALA A 56 -33.19 6.22 -20.40
N GLY A 57 -32.16 5.37 -20.52
CA GLY A 57 -30.79 5.71 -20.13
C GLY A 57 -30.44 5.69 -18.64
N ASP A 58 -30.16 4.49 -18.13
CA ASP A 58 -29.32 4.30 -16.95
C ASP A 58 -27.90 4.83 -17.24
N THR A 59 -27.54 5.95 -16.63
CA THR A 59 -26.16 6.42 -16.49
C THR A 59 -25.86 6.58 -15.01
N SER A 60 -25.80 5.46 -14.30
CA SER A 60 -25.14 5.39 -13.01
C SER A 60 -23.68 5.05 -13.24
N LYS A 61 -22.79 6.05 -13.15
CA LYS A 61 -21.37 5.93 -12.72
C LYS A 61 -20.66 7.27 -12.89
N THR A 62 -20.66 8.06 -11.82
CA THR A 62 -19.56 8.97 -11.52
C THR A 62 -19.37 8.98 -10.01
N ASP A 63 -18.81 7.91 -9.48
CA ASP A 63 -18.03 7.98 -8.25
C ASP A 63 -16.57 7.77 -8.66
N ALA A 64 -15.95 8.84 -9.17
CA ALA A 64 -14.52 8.98 -9.13
C ALA A 64 -14.20 9.69 -7.81
N ALA A 65 -14.33 8.95 -6.71
CA ALA A 65 -13.59 9.27 -5.52
C ALA A 65 -12.13 8.96 -5.86
N GLU A 66 -11.39 10.01 -6.20
CA GLU A 66 -9.93 10.04 -6.25
C GLU A 66 -9.42 9.84 -4.82
N SER A 67 -9.57 8.63 -4.29
CA SER A 67 -8.83 8.19 -3.12
C SER A 67 -7.40 8.03 -3.62
N GLY A 68 -6.54 8.98 -3.23
CA GLY A 68 -5.13 9.00 -3.54
C GLY A 68 -4.48 7.69 -3.14
N THR A 69 -4.45 6.74 -4.07
CA THR A 69 -3.59 5.58 -4.00
C THR A 69 -2.17 6.11 -4.00
N PRO A 70 -1.31 5.67 -3.05
CA PRO A 70 0.09 6.08 -3.04
C PRO A 70 0.74 5.57 -4.33
N SER A 71 0.81 6.45 -5.33
CA SER A 71 1.60 6.24 -6.54
C SER A 71 3.05 6.14 -6.10
N THR A 72 3.73 5.03 -6.45
CA THR A 72 5.16 4.95 -6.19
C THR A 72 5.88 5.97 -7.05
N THR A 73 6.70 6.81 -6.42
CA THR A 73 7.65 7.66 -7.16
C THR A 73 8.86 6.86 -7.67
N ARG A 74 8.89 5.55 -7.40
CA ARG A 74 9.99 4.63 -7.71
C ARG A 74 9.87 4.11 -9.14
N THR A 75 11.01 4.05 -9.81
CA THR A 75 11.18 3.42 -11.12
C THR A 75 11.58 1.95 -10.97
N MET A 76 11.36 1.15 -12.02
CA MET A 76 11.80 -0.25 -12.06
C MET A 76 13.31 -0.40 -11.78
N GLU A 77 14.13 0.55 -12.24
CA GLU A 77 15.58 0.57 -11.99
C GLU A 77 15.90 0.77 -10.50
N GLU A 78 15.14 1.62 -9.80
CA GLU A 78 15.32 1.84 -8.36
C GLU A 78 14.88 0.62 -7.55
N LEU A 79 13.79 -0.05 -7.94
CA LEU A 79 13.34 -1.29 -7.29
C LEU A 79 14.35 -2.41 -7.49
N THR A 80 14.88 -2.54 -8.71
CA THR A 80 15.96 -3.49 -9.01
C THR A 80 17.17 -3.21 -8.12
N GLY A 81 17.59 -1.95 -8.00
CA GLY A 81 18.70 -1.57 -7.14
C GLY A 81 18.46 -1.85 -5.65
N LEU A 82 17.23 -1.72 -5.17
CA LEU A 82 16.87 -2.03 -3.78
C LEU A 82 16.93 -3.52 -3.50
N VAL A 83 16.33 -4.34 -4.37
CA VAL A 83 16.39 -5.81 -4.25
C VAL A 83 17.83 -6.29 -4.37
N ASP A 84 18.61 -5.79 -5.33
CA ASP A 84 20.03 -6.13 -5.49
C ASP A 84 20.83 -5.81 -4.21
N ALA A 85 20.62 -4.61 -3.65
CA ALA A 85 21.30 -4.19 -2.43
C ALA A 85 20.89 -5.06 -1.22
N TYR A 86 19.61 -5.44 -1.14
CA TYR A 86 19.14 -6.35 -0.10
C TYR A 86 19.74 -7.74 -0.23
N VAL A 87 19.72 -8.33 -1.44
CA VAL A 87 20.32 -9.65 -1.73
C VAL A 87 21.81 -9.66 -1.34
N GLU A 88 22.56 -8.62 -1.71
CA GLU A 88 23.96 -8.48 -1.32
C GLU A 88 24.13 -8.36 0.21
N LYS A 89 23.26 -7.59 0.87
CA LYS A 89 23.32 -7.39 2.31
C LYS A 89 22.94 -8.66 3.08
N ALA A 90 21.88 -9.36 2.66
CA ALA A 90 21.44 -10.63 3.24
C ALA A 90 22.50 -11.72 3.05
N GLY A 91 23.10 -11.82 1.86
CA GLY A 91 24.19 -12.77 1.60
C GLY A 91 25.52 -12.43 2.30
N ALA A 92 25.74 -11.17 2.66
CA ALA A 92 26.90 -10.73 3.44
C ALA A 92 26.65 -10.76 4.96
N ALA A 93 25.39 -10.86 5.39
CA ALA A 93 25.07 -11.08 6.78
C ALA A 93 25.70 -12.40 7.22
N SER A 94 26.12 -12.49 8.47
CA SER A 94 26.64 -13.72 9.03
C SER A 94 26.30 -13.72 10.51
N PRO A 95 25.75 -14.81 11.06
CA PRO A 95 25.61 -14.93 12.50
C PRO A 95 26.99 -14.85 13.12
N GLY A 96 27.19 -13.89 14.01
CA GLY A 96 28.47 -13.59 14.64
C GLY A 96 28.28 -12.59 15.77
N GLY A 97 29.01 -12.81 16.88
CA GLY A 97 28.84 -12.03 18.10
C GLY A 97 27.93 -12.73 19.10
N THR A 98 27.11 -11.97 19.80
CA THR A 98 26.14 -12.46 20.79
C THR A 98 24.78 -12.78 20.15
N ASP A 99 23.99 -13.65 20.80
CA ASP A 99 22.65 -14.00 20.33
C ASP A 99 21.74 -12.76 20.15
N THR A 100 21.91 -11.74 20.99
CA THR A 100 21.19 -10.47 20.88
C THR A 100 21.57 -9.69 19.62
N GLU A 101 22.87 -9.60 19.30
CA GLU A 101 23.34 -8.91 18.09
C GLU A 101 22.89 -9.63 16.81
N ASN A 102 22.87 -10.97 16.83
CA ASN A 102 22.33 -11.77 15.73
C ASN A 102 20.84 -11.52 15.52
N MET A 103 20.07 -11.53 16.60
CA MET A 103 18.63 -11.30 16.55
C MET A 103 18.30 -9.88 16.07
N GLU A 104 19.00 -8.86 16.57
CA GLU A 104 18.84 -7.48 16.11
C GLU A 104 19.20 -7.34 14.62
N SER A 105 20.28 -7.98 14.17
CA SER A 105 20.69 -7.96 12.77
C SER A 105 19.64 -8.62 11.87
N PHE A 106 19.12 -9.78 12.27
CA PHE A 106 18.05 -10.47 11.57
C PHE A 106 16.78 -9.62 11.49
N PHE A 107 16.30 -9.07 12.62
CA PHE A 107 15.11 -8.21 12.63
C PHE A 107 15.26 -6.98 11.74
N ASN A 108 16.43 -6.33 11.74
CA ASN A 108 16.66 -5.18 10.87
C ASN A 108 16.57 -5.57 9.39
N LEU A 109 17.12 -6.73 9.00
CA LEU A 109 17.04 -7.25 7.64
C LEU A 109 15.61 -7.63 7.26
N LYS A 110 14.86 -8.30 8.14
CA LYS A 110 13.43 -8.59 7.92
C LYS A 110 12.58 -7.33 7.76
N GLN A 111 12.89 -6.27 8.49
CA GLN A 111 12.18 -5.00 8.35
C GLN A 111 12.50 -4.33 7.01
N GLU A 112 13.76 -4.34 6.59
CA GLU A 112 14.18 -3.82 5.29
C GLU A 112 13.55 -4.60 4.12
N GLU A 113 13.50 -5.93 4.22
CA GLU A 113 12.80 -6.82 3.28
C GLU A 113 11.34 -6.40 3.10
N LYS A 114 10.58 -6.25 4.19
CA LYS A 114 9.18 -5.82 4.17
C LYS A 114 8.97 -4.44 3.55
N GLU A 115 9.92 -3.53 3.74
CA GLU A 115 9.86 -2.21 3.13
C GLU A 115 10.06 -2.28 1.60
N ILE A 116 10.89 -3.22 1.13
CA ILE A 116 11.11 -3.48 -0.29
C ILE A 116 9.89 -4.17 -0.89
N ASP A 117 9.37 -5.22 -0.23
CA ASP A 117 8.15 -5.94 -0.60
C ASP A 117 6.97 -4.98 -0.80
N HIS A 118 6.67 -4.16 0.22
CA HIS A 118 5.63 -3.13 0.11
C HIS A 118 5.91 -2.11 -1.01
N ALA A 119 7.18 -1.83 -1.35
CA ALA A 119 7.48 -0.95 -2.47
C ALA A 119 7.25 -1.61 -3.84
N LEU A 120 7.39 -2.94 -3.94
CA LEU A 120 7.04 -3.73 -5.13
C LEU A 120 5.53 -3.76 -5.31
N ASP A 121 4.76 -4.08 -4.25
CA ASP A 121 3.29 -4.06 -4.24
C ASP A 121 2.72 -2.72 -4.76
N LEU A 122 3.21 -1.61 -4.20
CA LEU A 122 2.75 -0.30 -4.61
C LEU A 122 3.14 0.03 -6.06
N HIS A 123 4.22 -0.55 -6.58
CA HIS A 123 4.60 -0.37 -7.98
C HIS A 123 3.71 -1.21 -8.90
N GLU A 124 3.29 -2.41 -8.49
CA GLU A 124 2.29 -3.19 -9.21
C GLU A 124 0.98 -2.39 -9.38
N ASP A 125 0.46 -1.83 -8.27
CA ASP A 125 -0.72 -0.96 -8.26
C ASP A 125 -0.59 0.22 -9.24
N GLU A 126 0.62 0.82 -9.30
CA GLU A 126 0.92 1.91 -10.21
C GLU A 126 0.94 1.45 -11.68
N LEU A 127 1.54 0.29 -11.98
CA LEU A 127 1.52 -0.28 -13.33
C LEU A 127 0.08 -0.56 -13.80
N GLU A 128 -0.76 -1.12 -12.93
CA GLU A 128 -2.18 -1.33 -13.21
C GLU A 128 -2.90 0.00 -13.48
N ARG A 129 -2.60 1.03 -12.68
CA ARG A 129 -3.16 2.38 -12.85
C ARG A 129 -2.77 2.97 -14.21
N LEU A 130 -1.49 2.93 -14.57
CA LEU A 130 -0.97 3.47 -15.83
C LEU A 130 -1.55 2.73 -17.04
N TYR A 131 -1.70 1.41 -16.94
CA TYR A 131 -2.36 0.62 -17.98
C TYR A 131 -3.85 0.97 -18.12
N ARG A 132 -4.58 1.14 -17.01
CA ARG A 132 -5.99 1.58 -17.03
C ARG A 132 -6.18 2.98 -17.61
N GLN A 133 -5.15 3.82 -17.55
CA GLN A 133 -5.15 5.19 -18.09
C GLN A 133 -4.69 5.27 -19.56
N ASP A 134 -4.42 4.14 -20.23
CA ASP A 134 -3.84 4.06 -21.57
C ASP A 134 -2.47 4.75 -21.70
N THR A 135 -1.78 5.01 -20.58
CA THR A 135 -0.42 5.57 -20.54
C THR A 135 0.63 4.51 -20.87
N LEU A 136 0.30 3.25 -20.63
CA LEU A 136 1.17 2.09 -20.87
C LEU A 136 0.49 1.14 -21.87
N THR A 137 1.23 0.66 -22.87
CA THR A 137 0.69 -0.36 -23.77
C THR A 137 0.61 -1.71 -23.06
N ARG A 138 -0.26 -2.61 -23.53
CA ARG A 138 -0.39 -3.98 -22.99
C ARG A 138 0.94 -4.75 -22.97
N ASP A 139 1.78 -4.56 -23.99
CA ASP A 139 3.06 -5.27 -24.09
C ASP A 139 4.10 -4.71 -23.12
N GLU A 140 4.10 -3.38 -22.90
CA GLU A 140 4.94 -2.74 -21.88
C GLU A 140 4.50 -3.12 -20.47
N TYR A 141 3.20 -3.10 -20.18
CA TYR A 141 2.63 -3.56 -18.91
C TYR A 141 3.09 -4.98 -18.57
N ARG A 142 2.91 -5.93 -19.50
CA ARG A 142 3.32 -7.33 -19.30
C ARG A 142 4.82 -7.51 -19.14
N LYS A 143 5.61 -6.63 -19.76
CA LYS A 143 7.06 -6.67 -19.61
C LYS A 143 7.44 -6.24 -18.19
N LEU A 144 6.90 -5.12 -17.73
CA LEU A 144 7.17 -4.57 -16.40
C LEU A 144 6.63 -5.47 -15.29
N GLU A 145 5.43 -6.04 -15.44
CA GLU A 145 4.85 -7.03 -14.53
C GLU A 145 5.77 -8.25 -14.34
N ARG A 146 6.32 -8.80 -15.44
CA ARG A 146 7.29 -9.91 -15.36
C ARG A 146 8.62 -9.53 -14.76
N GLU A 147 9.03 -8.28 -14.91
CA GLU A 147 10.24 -7.77 -14.28
C GLU A 147 10.02 -7.61 -12.77
N LEU A 148 8.84 -7.15 -12.36
CA LEU A 148 8.42 -7.07 -10.95
C LEU A 148 8.37 -8.46 -10.29
N GLU A 149 7.71 -9.44 -10.93
CA GLU A 149 7.64 -10.83 -10.45
C GLU A 149 9.05 -11.44 -10.25
N GLN A 150 10.00 -11.11 -11.12
CA GLN A 150 11.39 -11.54 -10.96
C GLN A 150 12.11 -10.85 -9.81
N LEU A 151 11.70 -9.65 -9.41
CA LEU A 151 12.25 -8.95 -8.25
C LEU A 151 11.71 -9.56 -6.95
N GLU A 152 10.42 -9.90 -6.90
CA GLU A 152 9.78 -10.62 -5.80
C GLU A 152 10.42 -12.00 -5.59
N ASP A 153 10.51 -12.82 -6.64
CA ASP A 153 11.16 -14.13 -6.59
C ASP A 153 12.60 -14.06 -6.02
N ARG A 154 13.30 -12.95 -6.27
CA ARG A 154 14.67 -12.73 -5.78
C ARG A 154 14.68 -12.26 -4.33
N LEU A 155 13.71 -11.46 -3.93
CA LEU A 155 13.52 -11.01 -2.55
C LEU A 155 13.20 -12.20 -1.64
N ASP A 156 12.22 -13.02 -2.03
CA ASP A 156 11.81 -14.25 -1.35
C ASP A 156 12.99 -15.22 -1.18
N ARG A 157 13.78 -15.39 -2.25
CA ARG A 157 14.97 -16.23 -2.17
C ARG A 157 16.01 -15.69 -1.18
N ALA A 158 16.18 -14.37 -1.13
CA ALA A 158 17.12 -13.76 -0.19
C ALA A 158 16.62 -13.84 1.25
N GLU A 159 15.31 -13.77 1.47
CA GLU A 159 14.65 -14.06 2.74
C GLU A 159 14.92 -15.52 3.17
N ASP A 160 14.64 -16.50 2.31
CA ASP A 160 14.91 -17.92 2.56
C ASP A 160 16.38 -18.17 2.95
N ASP A 161 17.31 -17.60 2.16
CA ASP A 161 18.75 -17.73 2.40
C ASP A 161 19.15 -17.07 3.74
N LEU A 162 18.52 -15.95 4.11
CA LEU A 162 18.74 -15.25 5.37
C LEU A 162 18.25 -16.08 6.56
N GLU A 163 17.04 -16.61 6.51
CA GLU A 163 16.44 -17.44 7.55
C GLU A 163 17.25 -18.71 7.79
N TYR A 164 17.66 -19.37 6.70
CA TYR A 164 18.57 -20.51 6.73
C TYR A 164 19.92 -20.15 7.38
N LEU A 165 20.49 -18.99 7.05
CA LEU A 165 21.80 -18.56 7.55
C LEU A 165 21.79 -18.24 9.04
N PHE A 166 20.73 -17.61 9.55
CA PHE A 166 20.58 -17.32 10.97
C PHE A 166 20.09 -18.54 11.77
N GLY A 167 19.67 -19.62 11.09
CA GLY A 167 19.16 -20.83 11.73
C GLY A 167 17.85 -20.58 12.47
N ILE A 168 17.11 -19.55 12.04
CA ILE A 168 15.79 -19.19 12.51
C ILE A 168 14.84 -19.75 11.44
N ASP A 169 14.64 -21.06 11.48
CA ASP A 169 13.52 -21.71 10.80
C ASP A 169 12.28 -21.40 11.66
N ASP A 170 11.23 -20.83 11.07
CA ASP A 170 9.99 -20.39 11.74
C ASP A 170 9.40 -21.41 12.75
#